data_AF-A0A7Z7YT63-F1
#
_entry.id   AF-A0A7Z7YT63-F1
#
_cell.length_a   1.000
_cell.length_b   1.000
_cell.length_c   1.000
_cell.angle_alpha   90.00
_cell.angle_beta   90.00
_cell.angle_gamma   90.00
#
_symmetry.space_group_name_H-M   'P 1'
#
loop_
_entity.id
_entity.type
_entity.pdbx_description
1 polymer ?
#
loop_
_entity_poly.entity_id
_entity_poly.type
_entity_poly.pdbx_seq_one_letter_code
_entity_poly.pdbx_strand_id
1 'polypeptide(L)'
;VNIDENSGKVTIGYQAVQPESEIIATETKGNSDASAESRITMPRKEATPHSPIVEANEEHVNVTIAPNGEATQIAIKYRTPDGQEATLVASKNESSWTLNKQIDHVNIDENSGKVTIGYQAVQPESEIIATETKGNSDASAESRIT
;
A
#
# COMPACT_ATOMS: atom_id res chain seq x y z
N VAL A 1 20.81 1.59 -11.97
CA VAL A 1 21.77 1.83 -10.89
C VAL A 1 22.20 3.27 -11.01
N ASN A 2 22.12 4.04 -9.92
CA ASN A 2 22.45 5.47 -9.93
C ASN A 2 23.54 5.77 -8.89
N ILE A 3 24.36 6.77 -9.14
CA ILE A 3 25.37 7.26 -8.21
C ILE A 3 25.14 8.75 -7.96
N ASP A 4 25.24 9.16 -6.70
CA ASP A 4 25.32 10.56 -6.31
C ASP A 4 26.79 11.02 -6.41
N GLU A 5 27.07 11.94 -7.33
CA GLU A 5 28.45 12.36 -7.64
C GLU A 5 29.15 13.08 -6.48
N ASN A 6 28.40 13.70 -5.56
CA ASN A 6 28.95 14.47 -4.45
C ASN A 6 29.33 13.59 -3.25
N SER A 7 28.56 12.54 -3.00
CA SER A 7 28.73 11.63 -1.86
C SER A 7 29.31 10.27 -2.22
N GLY A 8 29.31 9.90 -3.51
CA GLY A 8 29.65 8.55 -3.96
C GLY A 8 28.56 7.50 -3.65
N LYS A 9 27.39 7.91 -3.14
CA LYS A 9 26.31 6.98 -2.76
C LYS A 9 25.76 6.26 -3.98
N VAL A 10 25.89 4.94 -4.01
CA VAL A 10 25.31 4.07 -5.05
C VAL A 10 23.92 3.59 -4.62
N THR A 11 22.94 3.73 -5.52
CA THR A 11 21.58 3.22 -5.34
C THR A 11 21.28 2.18 -6.43
N ILE A 12 21.02 0.95 -6.00
CA ILE A 12 20.62 -0.17 -6.85
C ILE A 12 19.12 -0.38 -6.68
N GLY A 13 18.39 -0.37 -7.80
CA GLY A 13 16.96 -0.67 -7.80
C GLY A 13 16.70 -2.16 -8.05
N TYR A 14 15.55 -2.67 -7.61
CA TYR A 14 15.19 -4.09 -7.70
C TYR A 14 15.15 -4.64 -9.14
N GLN A 15 15.02 -3.78 -10.15
CA GLN A 15 15.04 -4.17 -11.56
C GLN A 15 16.45 -4.45 -12.10
N ALA A 16 17.49 -4.02 -11.38
CA ALA A 16 18.88 -4.15 -11.82
C ALA A 16 19.51 -5.49 -11.42
N VAL A 17 18.88 -6.25 -10.53
CA VAL A 17 19.39 -7.49 -9.94
C VAL A 17 18.26 -8.51 -9.79
N GLN A 18 18.60 -9.78 -9.57
CA GLN A 18 17.58 -10.78 -9.28
C GLN A 18 16.99 -10.55 -7.87
N PRO A 19 15.70 -10.87 -7.65
CA PRO A 19 15.15 -10.86 -6.30
C PRO A 19 15.99 -11.72 -5.36
N GLU A 20 16.23 -11.22 -4.14
CA GLU A 20 16.96 -11.94 -3.09
C GLU A 20 18.43 -12.23 -3.41
N SER A 21 19.01 -11.55 -4.41
CA SER A 21 20.44 -11.65 -4.71
C SER A 21 21.28 -10.95 -3.63
N GLU A 22 22.47 -11.49 -3.35
CA GLU A 22 23.48 -10.81 -2.54
C GLU A 22 24.09 -9.63 -3.32
N ILE A 23 24.17 -8.48 -2.67
CA ILE A 23 24.87 -7.28 -3.13
C ILE A 23 26.11 -7.10 -2.28
N ILE A 24 27.27 -7.02 -2.94
CA ILE A 24 28.57 -6.84 -2.30
C ILE A 24 29.16 -5.52 -2.78
N ALA A 25 29.61 -4.68 -1.85
CA ALA A 25 30.24 -3.40 -2.14
C ALA A 25 31.58 -3.25 -1.42
N THR A 26 32.55 -2.68 -2.12
CA THR A 26 33.84 -2.22 -1.58
C THR A 26 34.12 -0.82 -2.11
N GLU A 27 34.94 -0.06 -1.38
CA GLU A 27 35.41 1.25 -1.81
C GLU A 27 36.92 1.39 -1.68
N THR A 28 37.50 2.28 -2.47
CA THR A 28 38.92 2.65 -2.43
C THR A 28 39.04 4.16 -2.41
N LYS A 29 40.07 4.70 -1.76
CA LYS A 29 40.40 6.12 -1.78
C LYS A 29 41.79 6.34 -2.35
N GLY A 30 41.87 6.81 -3.60
CA GLY A 30 43.14 7.06 -4.27
C GLY A 30 43.90 5.75 -4.51
N ASN A 31 45.11 5.63 -3.96
CA ASN A 31 45.95 4.43 -4.04
C ASN A 31 45.84 3.52 -2.81
N SER A 32 44.74 3.60 -2.05
CA SER A 32 44.49 2.71 -0.92
C SER A 32 44.18 1.29 -1.39
N ASP A 33 44.34 0.33 -0.47
CA ASP A 33 43.69 -0.97 -0.61
C ASP A 33 42.16 -0.81 -0.58
N ALA A 34 41.43 -1.84 -1.03
CA ALA A 34 39.98 -1.89 -0.94
C ALA A 34 39.53 -1.98 0.53
N SER A 35 38.37 -1.38 0.82
CA SER A 35 37.68 -1.57 2.09
C SER A 35 37.31 -3.03 2.30
N ALA A 36 36.91 -3.36 3.53
CA ALA A 36 36.16 -4.58 3.77
C ALA A 36 34.87 -4.60 2.93
N GLU A 37 34.41 -5.80 2.59
CA GLU A 37 33.14 -5.99 1.89
C GLU A 37 31.97 -5.61 2.80
N SER A 38 31.04 -4.82 2.26
CA SER A 38 29.70 -4.67 2.80
C SER A 38 28.76 -5.56 2.01
N ARG A 39 27.89 -6.29 2.71
CA ARG A 39 27.00 -7.30 2.13
C ARG A 39 25.56 -7.05 2.56
N ILE A 40 24.64 -7.14 1.62
CA ILE A 40 23.20 -7.11 1.90
C ILE A 40 22.45 -7.94 0.88
N THR A 41 21.31 -8.50 1.28
CA THR A 41 20.41 -9.18 0.36
C THR A 41 19.41 -8.20 -0.22
N MET A 42 19.23 -8.22 -1.55
CA MET A 42 18.23 -7.39 -2.20
C MET A 42 16.82 -7.85 -1.81
N PRO A 43 15.96 -6.96 -1.27
CA PRO A 43 14.58 -7.36 -1.00
C PRO A 43 13.85 -7.68 -2.31
N ARG A 44 13.04 -8.75 -2.28
CA ARG A 44 12.09 -9.04 -3.35
C ARG A 44 11.03 -7.94 -3.41
N LYS A 45 10.66 -7.52 -4.63
CA LYS A 45 9.45 -6.72 -4.84
C LYS A 45 8.24 -7.65 -4.90
N GLU A 46 7.23 -7.36 -4.09
CA GLU A 46 5.97 -8.10 -4.10
C GLU A 46 5.21 -7.88 -5.41
N ALA A 47 4.47 -8.91 -5.82
CA ALA A 47 3.60 -8.82 -6.98
C ALA A 47 2.44 -7.86 -6.69
N THR A 48 2.05 -7.07 -7.70
CA THR A 48 0.85 -6.24 -7.62
C THR A 48 -0.38 -7.11 -7.31
N PRO A 49 -1.13 -6.82 -6.24
CA PRO A 49 -2.34 -7.58 -5.91
C PRO A 49 -3.48 -7.29 -6.89
N HIS A 50 -4.55 -8.07 -6.76
CA HIS A 50 -5.80 -7.76 -7.45
C HIS A 50 -6.46 -6.51 -6.86
N SER A 51 -7.46 -5.97 -7.55
CA SER A 51 -8.26 -4.87 -7.02
C SER A 51 -9.13 -5.33 -5.85
N PRO A 52 -9.35 -4.49 -4.83
CA PRO A 52 -10.24 -4.82 -3.73
C PRO A 52 -11.68 -5.03 -4.24
N ILE A 53 -12.46 -5.78 -3.48
CA ILE A 53 -13.88 -6.03 -3.79
C ILE A 53 -14.69 -4.89 -3.17
N VAL A 54 -15.41 -4.13 -4.00
CA VAL A 54 -16.25 -3.01 -3.58
C VAL A 54 -17.70 -3.31 -3.96
N GLU A 55 -18.59 -3.34 -2.98
CA GLU A 55 -20.00 -3.72 -3.15
C GLU A 55 -20.91 -2.73 -2.42
N ALA A 56 -21.99 -2.31 -3.10
CA ALA A 56 -23.06 -1.53 -2.50
C ALA A 56 -24.14 -2.46 -1.94
N ASN A 57 -24.68 -2.13 -0.77
CA ASN A 57 -25.81 -2.81 -0.16
C ASN A 57 -26.98 -1.83 -0.01
N GLU A 58 -27.97 -1.95 -0.89
CA GLU A 58 -29.14 -1.06 -0.91
C GLU A 58 -30.07 -1.28 0.31
N GLU A 59 -30.19 -2.52 0.79
CA GLU A 59 -31.03 -2.87 1.94
C GLU A 59 -30.52 -2.24 3.25
N HIS A 60 -29.19 -2.24 3.43
CA HIS A 60 -28.53 -1.73 4.63
C HIS A 60 -27.95 -0.33 4.43
N VAL A 61 -28.12 0.25 3.24
CA VAL A 61 -27.66 1.59 2.83
C VAL A 61 -26.19 1.83 3.21
N ASN A 62 -25.31 0.93 2.76
CA ASN A 62 -23.88 1.00 3.01
C ASN A 62 -23.06 0.44 1.85
N VAL A 63 -21.75 0.67 1.93
CA VAL A 63 -20.75 0.12 1.01
C VAL A 63 -19.78 -0.74 1.79
N THR A 64 -19.47 -1.91 1.26
CA THR A 64 -18.43 -2.78 1.81
C THR A 64 -17.22 -2.85 0.88
N ILE A 65 -16.02 -2.74 1.45
CA ILE A 65 -14.74 -2.86 0.76
C ILE A 65 -13.96 -3.97 1.43
N ALA A 66 -13.58 -5.01 0.68
CA ALA A 66 -12.83 -6.14 1.21
C ALA A 66 -11.51 -6.36 0.43
N PRO A 67 -10.44 -6.79 1.11
CA PRO A 67 -9.19 -7.12 0.44
C PRO A 67 -9.35 -8.31 -0.51
N ASN A 68 -8.68 -8.29 -1.65
CA ASN A 68 -8.73 -9.37 -2.64
C ASN A 68 -7.49 -10.28 -2.55
N GLY A 69 -7.47 -11.07 -1.49
CA GLY A 69 -6.40 -12.04 -1.21
C GLY A 69 -5.46 -11.53 -0.12
N GLU A 70 -4.17 -11.44 -0.42
CA GLU A 70 -3.10 -11.22 0.56
C GLU A 70 -2.67 -9.75 0.68
N ALA A 71 -3.58 -8.80 0.42
CA ALA A 71 -3.29 -7.39 0.62
C ALA A 71 -2.95 -7.10 2.08
N THR A 72 -2.05 -6.13 2.27
CA THR A 72 -1.66 -5.62 3.59
C THR A 72 -2.18 -4.21 3.84
N GLN A 73 -2.68 -3.53 2.79
CA GLN A 73 -3.21 -2.18 2.91
C GLN A 73 -4.27 -1.94 1.83
N ILE A 74 -5.35 -1.25 2.21
CA ILE A 74 -6.39 -0.75 1.30
C ILE A 74 -6.46 0.77 1.48
N ALA A 75 -6.41 1.51 0.37
CA ALA A 75 -6.66 2.94 0.33
C ALA A 75 -8.03 3.19 -0.30
N ILE A 76 -8.88 3.93 0.40
CA ILE A 76 -10.26 4.23 0.01
C ILE A 76 -10.39 5.74 -0.14
N LYS A 77 -10.71 6.20 -1.35
CA LYS A 77 -11.06 7.59 -1.64
C LYS A 77 -12.58 7.71 -1.67
N TYR A 78 -13.09 8.72 -0.98
CA TYR A 78 -14.52 8.99 -0.88
C TYR A 78 -14.73 10.50 -0.70
N ARG A 79 -15.97 10.95 -0.82
CA ARG A 79 -16.34 12.32 -0.52
C ARG A 79 -17.10 12.39 0.80
N THR A 80 -16.69 13.27 1.70
CA THR A 80 -17.33 13.50 2.99
C THR A 80 -18.70 14.17 2.83
N PRO A 81 -19.58 14.17 3.86
CA PRO A 81 -20.92 14.77 3.76
C PRO A 81 -20.94 16.27 3.38
N ASP A 82 -19.86 17.01 3.68
CA ASP A 82 -19.66 18.41 3.31
C ASP A 82 -19.06 18.61 1.90
N GLY A 83 -18.82 17.51 1.17
CA GLY A 83 -18.39 17.52 -0.22
C GLY A 83 -16.86 17.51 -0.43
N GLN A 84 -16.05 17.34 0.62
CA GLN A 84 -14.59 17.30 0.52
C GLN A 84 -14.07 15.91 0.13
N GLU A 85 -13.03 15.87 -0.69
CA GLU A 85 -12.33 14.61 -0.99
C GLU A 85 -11.52 14.16 0.22
N ALA A 86 -11.68 12.89 0.61
CA ALA A 86 -10.97 12.30 1.72
C ALA A 86 -10.43 10.91 1.36
N THR A 87 -9.34 10.54 2.04
CA THR A 87 -8.75 9.20 1.96
C THR A 87 -8.79 8.54 3.33
N LEU A 88 -9.27 7.30 3.37
CA LEU A 88 -9.21 6.39 4.50
C LEU A 88 -8.24 5.24 4.15
N VAL A 89 -7.46 4.80 5.11
CA VAL A 89 -6.52 3.68 4.92
C VAL A 89 -6.81 2.59 5.94
N ALA A 90 -7.04 1.38 5.44
CA ALA A 90 -7.04 0.16 6.25
C ALA A 90 -5.68 -0.53 6.10
N SER A 91 -5.08 -0.96 7.21
CA SER A 91 -3.78 -1.63 7.22
C SER A 91 -3.81 -2.90 8.05
N LYS A 92 -3.14 -3.94 7.56
CA LYS A 92 -2.95 -5.21 8.28
C LYS A 92 -1.63 -5.16 9.05
N ASN A 93 -1.72 -5.22 10.36
CA ASN A 93 -0.58 -5.38 11.26
C ASN A 93 -0.62 -6.80 11.84
N GLU A 94 0.40 -7.59 11.54
CA GLU A 94 0.44 -9.03 11.85
C GLU A 94 -0.80 -9.75 11.27
N SER A 95 -1.79 -10.01 12.11
CA SER A 95 -3.04 -10.69 11.75
C SER A 95 -4.29 -9.80 11.90
N SER A 96 -4.15 -8.56 12.39
CA SER A 96 -5.26 -7.67 12.69
C SER A 96 -5.28 -6.44 11.78
N TRP A 97 -6.47 -6.07 11.32
CA TRP A 97 -6.73 -4.91 10.49
C TRP A 97 -7.18 -3.71 11.32
N THR A 98 -6.63 -2.55 11.01
CA THR A 98 -7.00 -1.27 11.63
C THR A 98 -7.21 -0.17 10.59
N LEU A 99 -8.00 0.83 10.96
CA LEU A 99 -8.12 2.07 10.19
C LEU A 99 -7.10 3.10 10.71
N ASN A 100 -6.56 3.90 9.80
CA ASN A 100 -5.63 4.99 10.17
C ASN A 100 -6.31 6.13 10.95
N LYS A 101 -7.64 6.21 10.90
CA LYS A 101 -8.47 7.15 11.66
C LYS A 101 -9.84 6.52 11.93
N GLN A 102 -10.41 6.82 13.10
CA GLN A 102 -11.79 6.48 13.40
C GLN A 102 -12.72 7.50 12.74
N ILE A 103 -13.77 7.03 12.08
CA ILE A 103 -14.81 7.85 11.47
C ILE A 103 -16.16 7.30 11.91
N ASP A 104 -17.07 8.17 12.32
CA ASP A 104 -18.43 7.75 12.66
C ASP A 104 -19.08 7.05 11.47
N HIS A 105 -19.83 5.98 11.74
CA HIS A 105 -20.49 5.15 10.72
C HIS A 105 -19.54 4.39 9.76
N VAL A 106 -18.24 4.35 10.07
CA VAL A 106 -17.27 3.49 9.36
C VAL A 106 -16.68 2.48 10.34
N ASN A 107 -16.69 1.21 9.95
CA ASN A 107 -16.12 0.13 10.76
C ASN A 107 -15.22 -0.76 9.90
N ILE A 108 -14.27 -1.44 10.56
CA ILE A 108 -13.45 -2.49 9.95
C ILE A 108 -13.58 -3.76 10.76
N ASP A 109 -13.76 -4.89 10.08
CA ASP A 109 -13.62 -6.20 10.70
C ASP A 109 -12.12 -6.53 10.83
N GLU A 110 -11.64 -6.67 12.07
CA GLU A 110 -10.22 -6.82 12.36
C GLU A 110 -9.59 -8.09 11.75
N ASN A 111 -10.39 -9.12 11.46
CA ASN A 111 -9.88 -10.41 10.99
C ASN A 111 -9.84 -10.47 9.45
N SER A 112 -10.89 -9.97 8.80
CA SER A 112 -11.04 -10.01 7.33
C SER A 112 -10.53 -8.75 6.64
N GLY A 113 -10.41 -7.63 7.35
CA GLY A 113 -10.08 -6.33 6.77
C GLY A 113 -11.24 -5.70 6.00
N LYS A 114 -12.45 -6.26 6.10
CA LYS A 114 -13.64 -5.72 5.44
C LYS A 114 -14.02 -4.40 6.10
N VAL A 115 -13.98 -3.32 5.34
CA VAL A 115 -14.42 -1.98 5.73
C VAL A 115 -15.88 -1.81 5.32
N THR A 116 -16.73 -1.38 6.25
CA THR A 116 -18.12 -1.03 5.99
C THR A 116 -18.29 0.47 6.21
N ILE A 117 -18.73 1.19 5.17
CA ILE A 117 -19.00 2.62 5.19
C ILE A 117 -20.52 2.83 5.10
N GLY A 118 -21.13 3.34 6.16
CA GLY A 118 -22.53 3.73 6.15
C GLY A 118 -22.77 5.02 5.37
N TYR A 119 -23.98 5.20 4.82
CA TYR A 119 -24.34 6.37 4.02
C TYR A 119 -24.13 7.71 4.74
N GLN A 120 -24.16 7.74 6.08
CA GLN A 120 -23.95 8.97 6.86
C GLN A 120 -22.50 9.50 6.77
N ALA A 121 -21.53 8.66 6.42
CA ALA A 121 -20.12 9.03 6.38
C ALA A 121 -19.70 9.62 5.02
N VAL A 122 -20.58 9.60 4.02
CA VAL A 122 -20.27 9.98 2.63
C VAL A 122 -21.31 10.95 2.07
N GLN A 123 -20.92 11.72 1.06
CA GLN A 123 -21.89 12.47 0.28
C GLN A 123 -22.79 11.49 -0.51
N PRO A 124 -24.12 11.69 -0.54
CA PRO A 124 -25.02 10.91 -1.40
C PRO A 124 -24.58 10.94 -2.87
N GLU A 125 -24.74 9.81 -3.58
CA GLU A 125 -24.41 9.64 -5.01
C GLU A 125 -22.94 9.96 -5.35
N SER A 126 -22.04 9.91 -4.36
CA SER A 126 -20.61 10.12 -4.56
C SER A 126 -19.86 8.82 -4.82
N GLU A 127 -18.83 8.92 -5.67
CA GLU A 127 -17.99 7.78 -6.02
C GLU A 127 -17.14 7.34 -4.82
N ILE A 128 -17.05 6.02 -4.63
CA ILE A 128 -16.05 5.39 -3.76
C ILE A 128 -15.07 4.64 -4.64
N ILE A 129 -13.78 4.96 -4.49
CA ILE A 129 -12.69 4.32 -5.22
C ILE A 129 -11.75 3.64 -4.23
N ALA A 130 -11.41 2.39 -4.46
CA ALA A 130 -10.48 1.64 -3.63
C ALA A 130 -9.34 1.00 -4.44
N THR A 131 -8.16 0.98 -3.85
CA THR A 131 -6.95 0.28 -4.34
C THR A 131 -6.28 -0.44 -3.18
N GLU A 132 -5.49 -1.46 -3.45
CA GLU A 132 -4.76 -2.19 -2.40
C GLU A 132 -3.30 -2.46 -2.77
N THR A 133 -2.47 -2.71 -1.76
CA THR A 133 -1.06 -3.11 -1.90
C THR A 133 -0.75 -4.33 -1.03
N LYS A 134 0.29 -5.07 -1.40
CA LYS A 134 0.91 -6.11 -0.61
C LYS A 134 2.36 -5.74 -0.32
N GLY A 135 2.65 -5.33 0.92
CA GLY A 135 3.99 -4.91 1.33
C GLY A 135 4.55 -3.81 0.43
N ASN A 136 5.63 -4.11 -0.30
CA ASN A 136 6.32 -3.19 -1.22
C ASN A 136 5.87 -3.32 -2.70
N SER A 137 4.72 -3.95 -2.96
CA SER A 137 4.14 -4.04 -4.30
C SER A 137 3.78 -2.65 -4.86
N ASP A 138 3.49 -2.59 -6.16
CA ASP A 138 2.75 -1.44 -6.69
C ASP A 138 1.27 -1.56 -6.28
N ALA A 139 0.51 -0.46 -6.42
CA ALA A 139 -0.93 -0.46 -6.17
C ALA A 139 -1.67 -1.29 -7.22
N SER A 140 -2.74 -1.97 -6.80
CA SER A 140 -3.66 -2.63 -7.72
C SER A 140 -4.43 -1.64 -8.59
N ALA A 141 -5.12 -2.15 -9.60
CA ALA A 141 -6.09 -1.35 -10.35
C ALA A 141 -7.23 -0.88 -9.44
N GLU A 142 -7.89 0.21 -9.82
CA GLU A 142 -8.99 0.77 -9.06
C GLU A 142 -10.24 -0.12 -9.12
N SER A 143 -10.90 -0.28 -7.98
CA SER A 143 -12.28 -0.77 -7.86
C SER A 143 -13.17 0.40 -7.46
N ARG A 144 -14.35 0.53 -8.07
CA ARG A 144 -15.21 1.72 -7.90
C ARG A 144 -16.69 1.42 -7.97
N ILE A 145 -17.48 2.25 -7.30
CA ILE A 145 -18.95 2.31 -7.38
C ILE A 145 -19.42 3.76 -7.29
N THR A 146 -20.66 4.03 -7.71
CA THR A 146 -21.34 5.34 -7.66
C THR A 146 -22.70 5.18 -6.99
#